data_AF-A0A6F9C7M0-F1
#
_entry.id   AF-A0A6F9C7M0-F1
#
_cell.length_a   1.000
_cell.length_b   1.000
_cell.length_c   1.000
_cell.angle_alpha   90.00
_cell.angle_beta   90.00
_cell.angle_gamma   90.00
#
_symmetry.space_group_name_H-M   'P 1'
#
loop_
_entity.id
_entity.type
_entity.pdbx_description
1 polymer ?
#
loop_
_entity_poly.entity_id
_entity_poly.type
_entity_poly.pdbx_seq_one_letter_code
_entity_poly.pdbx_strand_id
1 'polypeptide(L)' 'MATEARGTFIMVLTDPEFESSVLISSDEGASYQKYRLSFYILSLLFHPTQEDWALAYSHDQKLVV' A
#
# COMPACT_ATOMS: atom_id res chain seq x y z
N MET A 1 -9.55 25.19 -16.45
CA MET A 1 -8.29 24.44 -16.25
C MET A 1 -8.69 23.10 -15.66
N ALA A 2 -8.56 22.01 -16.42
CA ALA A 2 -8.91 20.68 -15.93
C ALA A 2 -7.76 20.18 -15.07
N THR A 3 -8.03 19.87 -13.80
CA THR A 3 -7.07 19.18 -12.94
C THR A 3 -6.93 17.76 -13.48
N GLU A 4 -5.77 17.41 -14.03
CA GLU A 4 -5.44 16.01 -14.31
C GLU A 4 -5.52 15.24 -12.99
N ALA A 5 -6.32 14.17 -12.97
CA ALA A 5 -6.39 13.28 -11.83
C ALA A 5 -5.04 12.56 -11.73
N ARG A 6 -4.23 12.94 -10.74
CA ARG A 6 -2.95 12.27 -10.47
C ARG A 6 -3.23 10.92 -9.81
N GLY A 7 -2.80 9.84 -10.43
CA GLY A 7 -2.99 8.49 -9.90
C GLY A 7 -2.09 8.18 -8.70
N THR A 8 -2.65 7.49 -7.70
CA THR A 8 -1.88 6.93 -6.58
C THR A 8 -1.44 5.51 -6.92
N PHE A 9 -0.15 5.20 -6.70
CA PHE A 9 0.37 3.85 -6.83
C PHE A 9 0.82 3.29 -5.48
N ILE A 10 0.42 2.06 -5.21
CA ILE A 10 0.84 1.30 -4.02
C ILE A 10 1.55 0.03 -4.49
N MET A 11 2.79 -0.16 -4.04
CA MET A 11 3.54 -1.39 -4.25
C MET A 11 3.88 -2.03 -2.91
N VAL A 12 3.75 -3.36 -2.83
CA VAL A 12 4.13 -4.13 -1.65
C VAL A 12 5.46 -4.81 -1.92
N LEU A 13 6.42 -4.58 -1.02
CA LEU A 13 7.69 -5.29 -0.99
C LEU A 13 7.68 -6.21 0.23
N THR A 14 7.69 -7.52 0.01
CA THR A 14 7.78 -8.51 1.10
C THR A 14 9.17 -9.11 1.09
N ASP A 15 9.94 -8.83 2.15
CA ASP A 15 11.17 -9.56 2.43
C ASP A 15 10.79 -10.90 3.07
N PRO A 16 11.19 -12.06 2.51
CA PRO A 16 10.85 -13.38 3.07
C PRO A 16 11.38 -13.63 4.49
N GLU A 17 12.39 -12.87 4.94
CA GLU A 17 13.11 -13.14 6.18
C GLU A 17 12.76 -12.14 7.32
N PHE A 18 12.14 -11.00 7.00
CA PHE A 18 11.95 -9.91 7.96
C PHE A 18 10.51 -9.44 8.13
N GLU A 19 10.03 -8.53 7.28
CA GLU A 19 8.69 -7.96 7.33
C GLU A 19 8.36 -7.24 6.01
N SER A 20 7.09 -6.90 5.79
CA SER A 20 6.68 -6.20 4.57
C SER A 20 6.95 -4.69 4.67
N SER A 21 7.14 -4.06 3.52
CA SER A 21 7.10 -2.61 3.36
C SER A 21 6.13 -2.23 2.26
N VAL A 22 5.54 -1.06 2.38
CA VAL A 22 4.72 -0.45 1.32
C VAL A 22 5.47 0.74 0.75
N LEU A 23 5.52 0.82 -0.58
CA LEU A 23 5.94 2.00 -1.31
C LEU A 23 4.69 2.70 -1.81
N ILE A 24 4.54 3.99 -1.47
CA ILE A 24 3.43 4.83 -1.92
C ILE A 24 3.98 5.92 -2.83
N SER A 25 3.33 6.11 -3.97
CA SER A 25 3.56 7.26 -4.85
C SER A 25 2.25 8.02 -5.03
N SER A 26 2.33 9.35 -4.90
CA SER A 26 1.23 10.30 -5.14
C SER A 26 1.46 11.15 -6.40
N ASP A 27 2.50 10.82 -7.17
CA ASP A 27 2.98 11.57 -8.32
C ASP A 27 3.17 10.64 -9.54
N GLU A 28 2.26 9.68 -9.71
CA GLU A 28 2.25 8.76 -10.84
C GLU A 28 3.56 7.96 -11.01
N GLY A 29 4.20 7.64 -9.89
CA GLY A 29 5.39 6.81 -9.84
C GLY A 29 6.70 7.57 -10.07
N ALA A 30 6.68 8.90 -10.10
CA ALA A 30 7.90 9.70 -10.18
C ALA A 30 8.74 9.63 -8.89
N SER A 31 8.10 9.50 -7.73
CA SER A 31 8.76 9.27 -6.45
C SER A 31 7.98 8.31 -5.55
N TYR A 32 8.69 7.66 -4.63
CA TYR A 32 8.11 6.69 -3.69
C TYR A 32 8.53 6.98 -2.25
N GLN A 33 7.56 7.00 -1.35
CA GLN A 33 7.80 6.97 0.10
C GLN A 33 7.72 5.53 0.59
N LYS A 34 8.72 5.08 1.37
CA LYS A 34 8.76 3.72 1.93
C LYS A 34 8.30 3.71 3.39
N TYR A 35 7.33 2.84 3.66
CA TYR A 35 6.81 2.58 5.01
C TYR A 35 7.07 1.13 5.37
N ARG A 36 7.79 0.91 6.47
CA ARG A 36 8.04 -0.44 7.02
C ARG A 36 6.83 -0.84 7.86
N LEU A 37 6.38 -2.08 7.72
CA LEU A 37 5.27 -2.64 8.49
C LEU A 37 5.79 -3.72 9.40
N SER A 38 5.34 -3.76 10.65
CA SER A 38 5.75 -4.76 11.65
C SER A 38 5.15 -6.16 11.44
N PHE A 39 4.64 -6.44 10.24
CA PHE A 39 3.97 -7.69 9.87
C PHE A 39 4.11 -7.97 8.37
N TYR A 40 3.76 -9.19 7.97
CA TYR A 40 3.76 -9.65 6.57
C TYR A 40 2.41 -9.38 5.91
N ILE A 41 2.42 -8.75 4.73
CA ILE A 41 1.24 -8.63 3.87
C ILE A 41 1.17 -9.83 2.93
N LEU A 42 0.04 -10.54 2.97
CA LEU A 42 -0.35 -11.53 1.97
C LEU A 42 -1.16 -10.90 0.83
N SER A 43 -2.13 -10.05 1.17
CA SER A 43 -2.99 -9.39 0.21
C SER A 43 -3.47 -8.04 0.72
N LEU A 44 -3.74 -7.12 -0.21
CA LEU A 44 -4.40 -5.85 0.05
C LEU A 44 -5.78 -5.84 -0.61
N LEU A 45 -6.77 -5.28 0.09
CA LEU A 45 -8.11 -5.03 -0.44
C LEU A 45 -8.41 -3.53 -0.35
N PHE A 46 -8.52 -2.87 -1.50
CA PHE A 46 -8.80 -1.43 -1.58
C PHE A 46 -10.29 -1.13 -1.37
N HIS A 47 -10.58 -0.04 -0.67
CA HIS A 47 -11.95 0.42 -0.53
C HIS A 47 -12.47 0.96 -1.88
N PRO A 48 -13.68 0.59 -2.34
CA PRO A 48 -14.15 0.90 -3.69
C PRO A 48 -14.35 2.40 -3.95
N THR A 49 -14.48 3.22 -2.90
CA THR A 49 -14.76 4.67 -3.03
C THR A 49 -13.83 5.56 -2.22
N GLN A 50 -12.98 5.01 -1.37
CA GLN A 50 -12.13 5.80 -0.47
C GLN A 50 -10.68 5.46 -0.79
N GLU A 51 -10.07 6.31 -1.60
CA GLU A 51 -8.78 6.04 -2.27
C GLU A 51 -7.63 5.81 -1.29
N ASP A 52 -7.73 6.37 -0.08
CA ASP A 52 -6.72 6.25 0.97
C ASP A 52 -6.85 5.00 1.84
N TRP A 53 -7.87 4.16 1.62
CA TRP A 53 -8.16 3.02 2.49
C TRP A 53 -7.85 1.68 1.80
N ALA A 54 -7.04 0.86 2.47
CA ALA A 54 -6.78 -0.51 2.08
C ALA A 54 -6.70 -1.42 3.31
N LEU A 55 -7.34 -2.57 3.24
CA LEU A 55 -7.25 -3.62 4.24
C LEU A 55 -6.08 -4.55 3.93
N ALA A 56 -5.16 -4.69 4.87
CA ALA A 56 -4.08 -5.66 4.78
C ALA A 56 -4.42 -6.96 5.52
N TYR A 57 -4.25 -8.08 4.83
CA TYR A 57 -4.37 -9.43 5.39
C TYR A 57 -2.99 -10.05 5.55
N SER A 58 -2.75 -10.70 6.69
CA SER A 58 -1.48 -11.33 7.07
C SER A 58 -1.66 -12.80 7.46
N HIS A 59 -0.55 -13.55 7.51
CA HIS A 59 -0.54 -14.97 7.89
C HIS A 59 -1.07 -15.26 9.29
N ASP A 60 -0.91 -14.30 10.22
CA ASP A 60 -1.37 -14.41 11.60
C ASP A 60 -2.83 -13.96 11.79
N GLN A 61 -3.59 -13.85 10.69
CA GLN A 61 -5.00 -13.42 10.67
C GLN A 61 -5.21 -12.02 11.29
N LYS A 62 -4.19 -11.17 11.30
CA LYS A 62 -4.35 -9.76 11.65
C LYS A 62 -4.95 -9.00 10.47
N LEU A 63 -5.87 -8.10 10.80
CA LEU A 63 -6.55 -7.24 9.86
C LEU A 63 -6.33 -5.80 10.33
N VAL A 64 -5.73 -4.98 9.47
CA VAL A 64 -5.46 -3.56 9.74
C VAL A 64 -5.98 -2.72 8.57
N VAL A 65 -6.59 -1.58 8.92
CA VAL A 65 -7.11 -0.54 8.01
C VAL A 65 -6.08 0.57 7.89
#